data_AF-A0A1Q4XFX5-F1
#
_entry.id   AF-A0A1Q4XFX5-F1
#
_cell.length_a   1.000
_cell.length_b   1.000
_cell.length_c   1.000
_cell.angle_alpha   90.00
_cell.angle_beta   90.00
_cell.angle_gamma   90.00
#
_symmetry.space_group_name_H-M   'P 1'
#
loop_
_entity.id
_entity.type
_entity.pdbx_description
1 polymer ?
#
loop_
_entity_poly.entity_id
_entity_poly.type
_entity_poly.pdbx_seq_one_letter_code
_entity_poly.pdbx_strand_id
1 'polypeptide(L)' 'MNGTVTGVERHRLDRLTAAQARLDDGTSIDQLKAGLRDHYPGPPSDAVVEVVTFTVEPPGTVQ' A
#
# COMPACT_ATOMS: atom_id res chain seq x y z
N MET A 1 -17.53 -7.20 -7.83
CA MET A 1 -17.08 -6.33 -6.72
C MET A 1 -16.66 -5.02 -7.34
N ASN A 2 -17.33 -3.93 -6.99
CA ASN A 2 -16.89 -2.59 -7.37
C ASN A 2 -16.15 -1.97 -6.18
N GLY A 3 -15.22 -1.07 -6.45
CA GLY A 3 -14.53 -0.31 -5.40
C GLY A 3 -14.27 1.11 -5.87
N THR A 4 -14.16 2.02 -4.92
CA THR A 4 -13.87 3.44 -5.16
C THR A 4 -12.63 3.83 -4.40
N VAL A 5 -11.65 4.43 -5.09
CA VAL A 5 -10.50 5.05 -4.44
C VAL A 5 -10.96 6.32 -3.72
N THR A 6 -10.68 6.39 -2.43
CA THR A 6 -11.08 7.51 -1.55
C THR A 6 -9.89 8.36 -1.11
N GLY A 7 -8.66 7.89 -1.33
CA GLY A 7 -7.46 8.67 -1.02
C GLY A 7 -6.21 8.07 -1.66
N VAL A 8 -5.24 8.93 -1.96
CA VAL A 8 -3.92 8.56 -2.47
C VAL A 8 -2.88 9.43 -1.77
N GLU A 9 -1.91 8.80 -1.11
CA GLU A 9 -0.82 9.47 -0.42
C GLU A 9 0.53 9.02 -1.03
N ARG A 10 1.44 9.96 -1.28
CA ARG A 10 2.75 9.67 -1.88
C ARG A 10 3.86 9.72 -0.83
N HIS A 11 4.68 8.68 -0.80
CA HIS A 11 5.81 8.59 0.12
C HIS A 11 7.05 8.04 -0.57
N ARG A 12 8.23 8.45 -0.10
CA ARG A 12 9.46 7.76 -0.49
C ARG A 12 9.52 6.40 0.21
N LEU A 13 9.86 5.36 -0.54
CA LEU A 13 9.91 3.99 -0.05
C LEU A 13 10.95 3.81 1.07
N ASP A 14 12.10 4.48 0.99
CA ASP A 14 13.12 4.41 2.05
C ASP A 14 12.63 4.98 3.38
N ARG A 15 11.79 6.03 3.34
CA ARG A 15 11.26 6.73 4.52
C ARG A 15 9.88 6.28 4.95
N LEU A 16 9.24 5.38 4.22
CA LEU A 16 7.90 4.89 4.55
C LEU A 16 7.90 4.27 5.95
N THR A 17 6.97 4.70 6.80
CA THR A 17 6.77 4.16 8.15
C THR A 17 5.62 3.16 8.19
N ALA A 18 5.57 2.31 9.22
CA ALA A 18 4.46 1.38 9.43
C ALA A 18 3.11 2.12 9.55
N ALA A 19 3.09 3.27 10.23
CA ALA A 19 1.88 4.09 10.37
C ALA A 19 1.39 4.65 9.02
N GLN A 20 2.30 5.14 8.16
CA GLN A 20 1.95 5.61 6.82
C GLN A 20 1.46 4.46 5.92
N ALA A 21 2.07 3.29 6.05
CA ALA A 21 1.65 2.09 5.34
C ALA A 21 0.38 1.44 5.94
N ARG A 22 -0.15 1.99 7.06
CA ARG A 22 -1.31 1.47 7.80
C ARG A 22 -1.19 -0.03 8.10
N LEU A 23 0.02 -0.45 8.48
CA LEU A 23 0.30 -1.83 8.85
C LEU A 23 -0.26 -2.13 10.25
N ASP A 24 -0.90 -3.29 10.40
CA ASP A 24 -1.27 -3.83 11.70
C ASP A 24 -0.02 -4.19 12.52
N ASP A 25 -0.17 -4.27 13.85
CA ASP A 25 0.93 -4.47 14.83
C ASP A 25 1.80 -5.72 14.58
N GLY A 26 1.35 -6.66 13.74
CA GLY A 26 2.10 -7.87 13.36
C GLY A 26 2.94 -7.76 12.09
N THR A 27 2.84 -6.67 11.31
CA THR A 27 3.51 -6.57 10.00
C THR A 27 4.73 -5.66 10.06
N SER A 28 5.89 -6.19 9.66
CA SER A 28 7.13 -5.42 9.62
C SER A 28 7.19 -4.52 8.38
N ILE A 29 7.44 -3.23 8.61
CA ILE A 29 7.69 -2.27 7.54
C ILE A 29 8.91 -2.64 6.69
N ASP A 30 9.92 -3.27 7.28
CA ASP A 30 11.12 -3.70 6.55
C ASP A 30 10.83 -4.90 5.65
N GLN A 31 9.98 -5.83 6.11
CA GLN A 31 9.51 -6.94 5.27
C GLN A 31 8.66 -6.43 4.10
N LEU A 32 7.78 -5.45 4.32
CA LEU A 32 7.02 -4.81 3.24
C LEU A 32 7.97 -4.16 2.22
N LYS A 33 8.95 -3.37 2.68
CA LYS A 33 9.93 -2.71 1.81
C LYS A 33 10.76 -3.73 1.01
N ALA A 34 11.18 -4.83 1.64
CA ALA A 34 11.91 -5.91 0.98
C ALA A 34 11.05 -6.55 -0.12
N GLY A 35 9.82 -6.95 0.21
CA GLY A 35 8.90 -7.56 -0.75
C GLY A 35 8.59 -6.66 -1.95
N LEU A 36 8.44 -5.35 -1.73
CA LEU A 36 8.26 -4.39 -2.83
C LEU A 36 9.49 -4.31 -3.74
N ARG A 37 10.70 -4.34 -3.19
CA ARG A 37 11.94 -4.32 -3.98
C ARG A 37 12.16 -5.63 -4.75
N ASP A 38 11.78 -6.75 -4.16
CA ASP A 38 11.86 -8.06 -4.81
C ASP A 38 10.86 -8.17 -5.97
N HIS A 39 9.63 -7.64 -5.76
CA HIS A 39 8.57 -7.70 -6.76
C HIS A 39 8.75 -6.69 -7.90
N TYR A 40 9.29 -5.52 -7.59
CA TYR A 40 9.59 -4.47 -8.58
C TYR A 40 11.11 -4.25 -8.64
N PRO A 41 11.86 -5.03 -9.45
CA PRO A 41 13.29 -4.83 -9.62
C PRO A 41 13.56 -3.61 -10.51
N GLY A 42 14.46 -2.72 -10.07
CA GLY A 42 14.88 -1.52 -10.83
C GLY A 42 14.50 -0.13 -10.30
N PRO A 43 13.61 0.07 -9.30
CA PRO A 43 13.41 1.37 -8.69
C PRO A 43 14.66 1.82 -7.94
N PRO A 44 15.00 3.12 -7.99
CA PRO A 44 16.08 3.67 -7.20
C PRO A 44 15.75 3.59 -5.70
N SER A 45 16.76 3.71 -4.84
CA SER A 45 16.59 3.63 -3.38
C SER A 45 15.58 4.63 -2.81
N ASP A 46 15.38 5.75 -3.51
CA ASP A 46 14.46 6.84 -3.16
C ASP A 46 13.14 6.81 -3.93
N ALA A 47 12.81 5.67 -4.55
CA ALA A 47 11.57 5.48 -5.29
C ALA A 47 10.34 5.94 -4.49
N VAL A 48 9.40 6.57 -5.20
CA VAL A 48 8.14 7.01 -4.63
C VAL A 48 7.10 5.89 -4.79
N VAL A 49 6.37 5.61 -3.73
CA VAL A 49 5.22 4.70 -3.70
C VAL A 49 3.95 5.48 -3.36
N GLU A 50 2.83 4.98 -3.85
CA GLU A 50 1.50 5.51 -3.54
C GLU A 50 0.78 4.55 -2.59
N VAL A 51 0.33 5.06 -1.45
CA VAL A 51 -0.58 4.36 -0.52
C VAL A 51 -2.00 4.74 -0.91
N VAL A 52 -2.75 3.76 -1.41
CA VAL A 52 -4.12 3.97 -1.90
C VAL A 52 -5.12 3.50 -0.86
N THR A 53 -6.00 4.40 -0.44
CA THR A 53 -7.18 4.07 0.37
C THR A 53 -8.37 3.89 -0.57
N PHE A 54 -9.09 2.78 -0.42
CA PHE A 54 -10.29 2.50 -1.21
C PHE A 54 -11.37 1.87 -0.35
N THR A 55 -12.62 2.07 -0.76
CA THR A 55 -13.78 1.33 -0.24
C THR A 55 -14.17 0.27 -1.26
N VAL A 56 -14.66 -0.87 -0.78
CA VAL A 56 -15.19 -1.94 -1.62
C VAL A 56 -16.69 -2.02 -1.35
N GLU A 57 -17.49 -2.00 -2.41
CA GLU A 57 -18.91 -2.29 -2.29
C GLU A 57 -19.07 -3.75 -1.87
N PRO A 58 -19.95 -4.05 -0.89
CA PRO A 58 -20.27 -5.42 -0.55
C PRO A 58 -20.64 -6.17 -1.84
N PRO A 59 -20.20 -7.43 -2.02
CA PRO A 59 -20.72 -8.23 -3.12
C PRO A 59 -22.24 -8.24 -2.99
N GLY A 60 -22.92 -7.67 -3.98
CA GLY A 60 -24.35 -7.45 -3.91
C GLY A 60 -25.06 -8.76 -3.58
N THR A 61 -25.84 -8.77 -2.51
CA THR A 61 -27.05 -9.59 -2.48
C THR A 61 -27.89 -9.08 -3.63
N VAL A 62 -27.80 -9.75 -4.77
CA VAL A 62 -28.78 -9.62 -5.84
C VAL A 62 -30.15 -9.86 -5.19
N GLN A 63 -31.00 -8.84 -5.21
CA GLN A 63 -32.42 -8.98 -4.88
C GLN A 63 -33.18 -9.26 -6.17
#